data_AF-A0A7G9S2J9-F1
#
_entry.id   AF-A0A7G9S2J9-F1
#
_cell.length_a   1.000
_cell.length_b   1.000
_cell.length_c   1.000
_cell.angle_alpha   90.00
_cell.angle_beta   90.00
_cell.angle_gamma   90.00
#
_symmetry.space_group_name_H-M   'P 1'
#
loop_
_entity.id
_entity.type
_entity.pdbx_description
1 polymer ?
#
loop_
_entity_poly.entity_id
_entity_poly.type
_entity_poly.pdbx_seq_one_letter_code
_entity_poly.pdbx_strand_id
1 'polypeptide(L)'
;MRERKRRLWHETPWDGVPGFWAAWRRLFYQFEGSAQLGDRNEPAYIMPENPKCPVCGAPMKEHRVERGGPGKPTHLKCPPAEVSAT
;
A
#
# COMPACT_ATOMS: atom_id res chain seq x y z
N MET A 1 -22.22 -26.96 -25.78
CA MET A 1 -20.86 -26.60 -25.30
C MET A 1 -20.90 -26.53 -23.79
N ARG A 2 -20.15 -27.39 -23.09
CA ARG A 2 -19.99 -27.31 -21.63
C ARG A 2 -19.07 -26.13 -21.36
N GLU A 3 -19.60 -24.98 -20.94
CA GLU A 3 -18.78 -23.88 -20.42
C GLU A 3 -17.86 -24.46 -19.35
N ARG A 4 -16.59 -24.62 -19.69
CA ARG A 4 -15.64 -25.24 -18.76
C ARG A 4 -15.43 -24.25 -17.64
N LYS A 5 -15.97 -24.60 -16.48
CA LYS A 5 -15.67 -24.11 -15.12
C LYS A 5 -14.16 -24.11 -14.84
N ARG A 6 -13.40 -23.30 -15.55
CA ARG A 6 -12.00 -22.97 -15.25
C ARG A 6 -11.88 -21.51 -14.85
N ARG A 7 -12.99 -20.88 -14.45
CA ARG A 7 -12.93 -19.58 -13.77
C ARG A 7 -12.58 -19.87 -12.33
N LEU A 8 -11.42 -19.37 -11.89
CA LEU A 8 -11.08 -19.33 -10.47
C LEU A 8 -12.08 -18.43 -9.75
N TRP A 9 -12.13 -18.52 -8.41
CA TRP A 9 -13.06 -17.70 -7.61
C TRP A 9 -12.74 -16.20 -7.63
N HIS A 10 -11.60 -15.81 -8.18
CA HIS A 10 -11.14 -14.44 -8.36
C HIS A 10 -10.65 -14.24 -9.80
N GLU A 11 -10.70 -12.98 -10.25
CA GLU A 11 -10.17 -12.59 -11.56
C GLU A 11 -8.64 -12.60 -11.52
N THR A 12 -8.03 -13.06 -12.62
CA THR A 12 -6.58 -13.09 -12.75
C THR A 12 -6.14 -12.33 -14.01
N PRO A 13 -4.93 -11.73 -14.03
CA PRO A 13 -4.39 -11.11 -15.24
C PRO A 13 -4.21 -12.08 -16.43
N TRP A 14 -4.33 -13.39 -16.20
CA TRP A 14 -4.18 -14.46 -17.20
C TRP A 14 -5.52 -14.99 -17.69
N ASP A 15 -6.64 -14.40 -17.28
CA ASP A 15 -7.97 -14.77 -17.75
C ASP A 15 -8.12 -14.40 -19.23
N GLY A 16 -8.51 -15.37 -20.07
CA GLY A 16 -8.67 -15.18 -21.53
C GLY A 16 -7.36 -15.26 -22.34
N VAL A 17 -6.20 -15.36 -21.69
CA VAL A 17 -4.91 -15.52 -22.38
C VAL A 17 -4.70 -17.00 -22.75
N PRO A 18 -4.52 -17.35 -24.03
CA PRO A 18 -4.31 -18.73 -24.45
C PRO A 18 -2.87 -19.22 -24.13
N GLY A 19 -2.71 -20.53 -23.96
CA GLY A 19 -1.40 -21.19 -23.87
C GLY A 19 -1.11 -21.87 -22.53
N PHE A 20 -0.11 -22.76 -22.54
CA PHE A 20 0.29 -23.55 -21.37
C PHE A 20 0.76 -22.67 -20.21
N TRP A 21 1.64 -21.70 -20.49
CA TRP A 21 2.19 -20.80 -19.46
C TRP A 21 1.13 -19.92 -18.80
N ALA A 22 0.14 -19.45 -19.57
CA ALA A 22 -0.98 -18.69 -19.03
C ALA A 22 -1.83 -19.56 -18.08
N ALA A 23 -2.12 -20.81 -18.47
CA ALA A 23 -2.84 -21.75 -17.62
C ALA A 23 -2.07 -22.10 -16.33
N TRP A 24 -0.75 -22.30 -16.43
CA TRP A 24 0.12 -22.58 -15.29
C TRP A 24 0.15 -21.39 -14.31
N ARG A 25 0.41 -20.18 -14.81
CA ARG A 25 0.38 -18.96 -13.99
C ARG A 25 -0.97 -18.72 -13.33
N ARG A 26 -2.07 -18.96 -14.05
CA ARG A 26 -3.43 -18.85 -13.49
C ARG A 26 -3.63 -19.79 -12.30
N LEU A 27 -3.17 -21.04 -12.39
CA LEU A 27 -3.29 -22.00 -11.28
C LEU A 27 -2.52 -21.55 -10.03
N PHE A 28 -1.30 -21.03 -10.18
CA PHE A 28 -0.49 -20.58 -9.04
C PHE A 28 -0.92 -19.25 -8.45
N TYR A 29 -1.56 -18.39 -9.26
CA TYR A 29 -2.08 -17.09 -8.81
C TYR A 29 -3.04 -17.21 -7.62
N GLN A 30 -3.76 -18.34 -7.48
CA GLN A 30 -4.64 -18.57 -6.32
C GLN A 30 -3.90 -18.69 -4.98
N PHE A 31 -2.62 -19.06 -5.01
CA PHE A 31 -1.80 -19.26 -3.82
C PHE A 31 -0.88 -18.08 -3.57
N GLU A 32 -0.27 -17.54 -4.63
CA GLU A 32 0.69 -16.44 -4.54
C GLU A 32 0.00 -15.07 -4.45
N GLY A 33 -1.17 -14.92 -5.08
CA GLY A 33 -1.86 -13.64 -5.20
C GLY A 33 -1.14 -12.66 -6.11
N SER A 34 -1.44 -11.36 -5.93
CA SER A 34 -0.73 -10.27 -6.60
C SER A 34 0.68 -10.10 -6.04
N ALA A 35 1.51 -9.33 -6.74
CA ALA A 35 2.80 -8.92 -6.19
C ALA A 35 2.60 -8.14 -4.87
N GLN A 36 3.59 -8.19 -3.98
CA GLN A 36 3.59 -7.39 -2.74
C GLN A 36 3.50 -5.87 -2.98
N LEU A 37 3.84 -5.43 -4.19
CA LEU A 37 3.76 -4.03 -4.63
C LEU A 37 2.36 -3.63 -5.13
N GLY A 38 1.38 -4.54 -5.07
CA GLY A 38 0.02 -4.32 -5.58
C GLY A 38 -0.21 -4.95 -6.96
N ASP A 39 -1.38 -4.67 -7.52
CA ASP A 39 -1.71 -5.09 -8.89
C ASP A 39 -0.95 -4.22 -9.92
N ARG A 40 -0.64 -4.79 -11.08
CA ARG A 40 0.06 -4.06 -12.15
C ARG A 40 -0.72 -2.84 -12.65
N ASN A 41 -2.04 -2.88 -12.61
CA ASN A 41 -2.93 -1.81 -13.06
C ASN A 41 -3.40 -0.90 -11.92
N GLU A 42 -2.88 -1.08 -10.70
CA GLU A 42 -3.22 -0.22 -9.57
C GLU A 42 -2.61 1.19 -9.77
N PRO A 43 -3.37 2.27 -9.54
CA PRO A 43 -2.80 3.61 -9.59
C PRO A 43 -1.70 3.77 -8.55
N ALA A 44 -0.68 4.55 -8.86
CA ALA A 44 0.38 4.86 -7.91
C ALA A 44 -0.20 5.50 -6.64
N TYR A 45 0.25 5.05 -5.48
CA TYR A 45 -0.12 5.67 -4.21
C TYR A 45 0.31 7.14 -4.20
N ILE A 46 -0.65 8.04 -3.97
CA ILE A 46 -0.41 9.48 -3.85
C ILE A 46 -0.36 9.82 -2.36
N MET A 47 0.83 10.16 -1.86
CA MET A 47 0.97 10.57 -0.47
C MET A 47 0.27 11.92 -0.25
N PRO A 48 -0.56 12.08 0.80
CA PRO A 48 -1.13 13.39 1.16
C PRO A 48 -0.02 14.41 1.43
N GLU A 49 -0.17 15.65 0.95
CA GLU A 49 0.86 16.70 1.12
C GLU A 49 1.14 17.08 2.58
N ASN A 50 0.15 16.90 3.47
CA ASN A 50 0.26 17.23 4.89
C ASN A 50 -0.63 16.29 5.72
N PRO A 51 -0.18 15.05 5.97
CA PRO A 51 -0.95 14.11 6.78
C PRO A 51 -1.07 14.58 8.23
N LYS A 52 -2.05 14.05 8.96
CA LYS A 52 -2.16 14.25 10.41
C LYS A 52 -1.19 13.35 11.14
N CYS A 53 -0.57 13.85 12.20
CA CYS A 53 0.27 13.04 13.07
C CYS A 53 -0.58 11.99 13.81
N PRO A 54 -0.21 10.70 13.79
CA PRO A 54 -0.98 9.64 14.46
C PRO A 54 -0.90 9.71 15.99
N VAL A 55 -0.01 10.54 16.54
CA VAL A 55 0.20 10.69 17.99
C VAL A 55 -0.58 11.88 18.56
N CYS A 56 -0.44 13.06 17.97
CA CYS A 56 -1.06 14.30 18.47
C CYS A 56 -2.22 14.84 17.61
N GLY A 57 -2.43 14.29 16.41
CA GLY A 57 -3.47 14.73 15.47
C GLY A 57 -3.16 16.02 14.69
N ALA A 58 -2.15 16.79 15.11
CA ALA A 58 -1.75 18.03 14.44
C ALA A 58 -1.14 17.78 13.04
N PRO A 59 -1.19 18.75 12.12
CA PRO A 59 -0.57 18.62 10.79
C PRO A 59 0.93 18.30 10.86
N MET A 60 1.40 17.38 10.02
CA MET A 60 2.80 16.94 10.03
C MET A 60 3.79 18.06 9.71
N LYS A 61 3.38 19.08 8.93
CA LYS A 61 4.18 20.28 8.63
C LYS A 61 4.57 21.10 9.89
N GLU A 62 3.83 20.98 10.99
CA GLU A 62 4.12 21.68 12.25
C GLU A 62 5.14 20.95 13.12
N HIS A 63 5.50 19.71 12.75
CA HIS A 63 6.40 18.89 13.54
C HIS A 63 7.86 19.22 13.22
N ARG A 64 8.71 19.19 14.26
CA ARG A 64 10.15 19.35 14.08
C ARG A 64 10.83 17.99 14.02
N VAL A 65 11.56 17.73 12.93
CA VAL A 65 12.44 16.56 12.83
C VAL A 65 13.81 16.92 13.41
N GLU A 66 14.15 16.31 14.54
CA GLU A 66 15.47 16.39 15.14
C GLU A 66 16.33 15.22 14.67
N ARG A 67 17.14 15.46 13.64
CA ARG A 67 18.03 14.45 13.05
C ARG A 67 19.21 14.19 13.97
N GLY A 68 19.34 12.95 14.41
CA GLY A 68 20.50 12.49 15.18
C GLY A 68 21.74 12.33 14.29
N GLY A 69 22.92 12.59 14.86
CA GLY A 69 24.21 12.25 14.25
C GLY A 69 24.58 10.77 14.43
N PRO A 70 25.82 10.37 14.12
CA PRO A 70 26.29 8.99 14.28
C PRO A 70 26.04 8.48 15.71
N GLY A 71 25.36 7.34 15.81
CA GLY A 71 25.01 6.71 17.10
C GLY A 71 23.86 7.36 17.87
N LYS A 72 23.16 8.36 17.30
CA LYS A 72 22.00 9.01 17.93
C LYS A 72 20.71 8.79 17.13
N PRO A 73 19.58 8.48 17.80
CA PRO A 73 18.30 8.36 17.13
C PRO A 73 17.83 9.70 16.53
N THR A 74 17.04 9.62 15.47
CA THR A 74 16.26 10.74 14.94
C THR A 74 14.91 10.77 15.65
N HIS A 75 14.51 11.95 16.14
CA HIS A 75 13.24 12.15 16.83
C HIS A 75 12.33 13.06 16.03
N LEU A 76 11.02 12.80 16.10
CA LEU A 76 9.99 13.72 15.65
C LEU A 76 9.35 14.35 16.89
N LYS A 77 9.43 15.67 17.00
CA LYS A 77 8.78 16.41 18.09
C LYS A 77 7.43 16.93 17.65
N CYS A 78 6.39 16.58 18.40
CA CYS A 78 5.06 17.15 18.25
C CYS A 78 5.09 18.65 18.56
N PRO A 79 4.25 19.46 17.89
CA PRO A 79 4.05 20.83 18.29
C PRO A 79 3.50 20.89 19.71
N PRO A 80 3.73 22.00 20.45
CA PRO A 80 3.06 22.21 21.71
C PRO A 80 1.55 22.09 21.51
N ALA A 81 0.85 21.43 22.44
CA ALA A 81 -0.59 21.37 22.39
C ALA A 81 -1.14 22.79 22.38
N GLU A 82 -1.84 23.17 21.32
CA GLU A 82 -2.70 24.35 21.37
C GLU A 82 -3.74 24.05 22.45
N VAL A 83 -3.58 24.68 23.61
CA VAL A 83 -4.67 24.82 24.57
C VAL A 83 -5.77 25.55 23.82
N SER A 84 -6.72 24.79 23.27
CA SER A 84 -7.90 25.32 22.61
C SER A 84 -8.64 26.21 23.60
N ALA A 85 -8.46 27.53 23.44
CA ALA A 85 -9.25 28.51 24.16
C ALA A 85 -10.72 28.29 23.78
N THR A 86 -11.52 28.09 24.83
CA THR A 86 -12.96 27.82 24.80
C THR A 86 -13.74 28.94 24.14
#